data_AF-A0A1G5QT49-F1
#
_entry.id   AF-A0A1G5QT49-F1
#
_cell.length_a   1.000
_cell.length_b   1.000
_cell.length_c   1.000
_cell.angle_alpha   90.00
_cell.angle_beta   90.00
_cell.angle_gamma   90.00
#
_symmetry.space_group_name_H-M   'P 1'
#
loop_
_entity.id
_entity.type
_entity.pdbx_description
1 polymer ?
#
loop_
_entity_poly.entity_id
_entity_poly.type
_entity_poly.pdbx_seq_one_letter_code
_entity_poly.pdbx_strand_id
1 'polypeptide(L)'
;MVQLEKFEKYLIEEFYDDFRTGEMSHKTFTRRVAFIIGEYDRVCGGHDPGGLYTGRGARRHVDDFKGAFEYLNGQDFVEEGRVAMIGFCFGGGITWQASTEIQGLKATSAFYGPAPDPADVPTIKPAVFGVYAENDARITGAMPQFQEALERPA
;
A
#
# COMPACT_ATOMS: atom_id res chain seq x y z
N MET A 1 18.01 -14.87 -15.91
CA MET A 1 19.02 -14.72 -14.83
C MET A 1 19.52 -13.30 -14.87
N VAL A 2 19.45 -12.56 -13.76
CA VAL A 2 19.95 -11.18 -13.68
C VAL A 2 21.48 -11.24 -13.76
N GLN A 3 22.07 -10.57 -14.76
CA GLN A 3 23.51 -10.50 -14.89
C GLN A 3 24.01 -9.34 -14.03
N LEU A 4 24.68 -9.67 -12.92
CA LEU A 4 25.20 -8.67 -11.98
C LEU A 4 26.54 -8.10 -12.47
N GLU A 5 26.66 -6.79 -12.38
CA GLU A 5 27.88 -6.04 -12.66
C GLU A 5 28.93 -6.29 -11.57
N LYS A 6 30.21 -6.04 -11.89
CA LYS A 6 31.34 -6.31 -10.99
C LYS A 6 31.17 -5.67 -9.61
N PHE A 7 30.60 -4.47 -9.58
CA PHE A 7 30.34 -3.73 -8.34
C PHE A 7 29.19 -4.33 -7.51
N GLU A 8 28.11 -4.77 -8.15
CA GLU A 8 26.97 -5.40 -7.47
C GLU A 8 27.37 -6.72 -6.82
N LYS A 9 28.21 -7.51 -7.50
CA LYS A 9 28.78 -8.76 -6.93
C LYS A 9 29.62 -8.50 -5.69
N TYR A 10 30.51 -7.50 -5.76
CA TYR A 10 31.35 -7.12 -4.63
C TYR A 10 30.52 -6.74 -3.39
N LEU A 11 29.45 -5.95 -3.58
CA LEU A 11 28.59 -5.57 -2.45
C LEU A 11 27.83 -6.75 -1.83
N ILE A 12 27.39 -7.71 -2.65
CA ILE A 12 26.72 -8.92 -2.15
C ILE A 12 27.70 -9.80 -1.38
N GLU A 13 28.93 -9.93 -1.85
CA GLU A 13 29.99 -10.67 -1.17
C GLU A 13 30.34 -10.05 0.18
N GLU A 14 30.49 -8.72 0.27
CA GLU A 14 30.70 -8.03 1.55
C GLU A 14 29.54 -8.25 2.53
N PHE A 15 28.30 -8.10 2.07
CA PHE A 15 27.14 -8.30 2.95
C PHE A 15 26.98 -9.77 3.38
N TYR A 16 27.43 -10.71 2.55
CA TYR A 16 27.44 -12.12 2.88
C TYR A 16 28.47 -12.42 3.97
N ASP A 17 29.66 -11.80 3.90
CA ASP A 17 30.67 -11.95 4.94
C ASP A 17 30.20 -11.37 6.28
N ASP A 18 29.64 -10.16 6.29
CA ASP A 18 29.01 -9.55 7.47
C ASP A 18 27.88 -10.42 8.07
N PHE A 19 27.09 -11.08 7.22
CA PHE A 19 26.05 -12.01 7.66
C PHE A 19 26.66 -13.27 8.29
N ARG A 20 27.70 -13.83 7.66
CA ARG A 20 28.37 -15.06 8.10
C ARG A 20 29.17 -14.88 9.39
N THR A 21 29.74 -13.69 9.62
CA THR A 21 30.43 -13.35 10.87
C THR A 21 29.47 -13.02 12.01
N GLY A 22 28.16 -12.90 11.72
CA GLY A 22 27.13 -12.57 12.70
C GLY A 22 27.02 -11.08 13.01
N GLU A 23 27.76 -10.23 12.28
CA GLU A 23 27.68 -8.77 12.38
C GLU A 23 26.39 -8.24 11.74
N MET A 24 25.75 -9.02 10.87
CA MET A 24 24.47 -8.71 10.24
C MET A 24 23.42 -9.81 10.45
N SER A 25 22.20 -9.41 10.83
CA SER A 25 21.07 -10.34 10.93
C SER A 25 20.60 -10.83 9.55
N HIS A 26 20.05 -12.05 9.50
CA HIS A 26 19.45 -12.62 8.29
C HIS A 26 18.44 -11.66 7.61
N LYS A 27 17.57 -11.02 8.40
CA LYS A 27 16.59 -10.04 7.90
C LYS A 27 17.25 -8.81 7.25
N THR A 28 18.36 -8.35 7.82
CA THR A 28 19.10 -7.20 7.29
C THR A 28 19.85 -7.58 6.02
N PHE A 29 20.46 -8.76 5.99
CA PHE A 29 21.13 -9.31 4.81
C PHE A 29 20.17 -9.44 3.63
N THR A 30 19.02 -10.10 3.83
CA THR A 30 18.00 -10.25 2.78
C THR A 30 17.52 -8.90 2.25
N ARG A 31 17.32 -7.89 3.11
CA ARG A 31 16.90 -6.54 2.69
C ARG A 31 17.97 -5.82 1.87
N ARG A 32 19.23 -5.94 2.25
CA ARG A 32 20.36 -5.29 1.56
C ARG A 32 20.67 -5.96 0.22
N VAL A 33 20.59 -7.29 0.16
CA VAL A 33 20.71 -8.05 -1.09
C VAL A 33 19.56 -7.71 -2.04
N ALA A 34 18.31 -7.70 -1.56
CA ALA A 34 17.13 -7.31 -2.34
C ALA A 34 17.23 -5.87 -2.89
N PHE A 35 17.90 -4.97 -2.16
CA PHE A 35 18.18 -3.61 -2.61
C PHE A 35 19.23 -3.57 -3.74
N ILE A 36 20.34 -4.31 -3.62
CA ILE A 36 21.40 -4.35 -4.65
C ILE A 36 20.90 -4.98 -5.96
N ILE A 37 20.23 -6.13 -5.86
CA ILE A 37 19.75 -6.84 -7.05
C ILE A 37 18.54 -6.14 -7.70
N GLY A 38 18.09 -5.03 -7.11
CA GLY A 38 17.00 -4.20 -7.62
C GLY A 38 15.64 -4.90 -7.54
N GLU A 39 15.43 -5.84 -6.63
CA GLU A 39 14.18 -6.63 -6.56
C GLU A 39 12.98 -5.83 -6.02
N TYR A 40 13.18 -4.61 -5.52
CA TYR A 40 12.06 -3.70 -5.32
C TYR A 40 11.62 -2.95 -6.60
N ASP A 41 12.46 -2.92 -7.64
CA ASP A 41 12.32 -2.06 -8.81
C ASP A 41 12.21 -2.84 -10.14
N ARG A 42 12.89 -3.99 -10.30
CA ARG A 42 13.00 -4.72 -11.58
C ARG A 42 11.79 -5.59 -11.99
N VAL A 43 10.72 -5.67 -11.20
CA VAL A 43 9.49 -6.39 -11.59
C VAL A 43 8.54 -5.51 -12.42
N CYS A 44 8.69 -4.18 -12.44
CA CYS A 44 7.66 -3.30 -13.02
C CYS A 44 8.25 -2.07 -13.73
N GLY A 45 9.01 -2.30 -14.80
CA GLY A 45 9.61 -1.22 -15.60
C GLY A 45 8.60 -0.12 -15.99
N GLY A 46 9.00 1.14 -15.77
CA GLY A 46 8.26 2.33 -16.20
C GLY A 46 8.66 3.55 -15.40
N HIS A 47 9.21 4.55 -16.09
CA HIS A 47 9.82 5.77 -15.55
C HIS A 47 8.77 6.80 -15.10
N ASP A 48 8.67 7.11 -13.81
CA ASP A 48 8.10 8.38 -13.30
C ASP A 48 8.55 8.64 -11.84
N PRO A 49 9.25 9.76 -11.53
CA PRO A 49 9.70 10.10 -10.17
C PRO A 49 8.56 10.40 -9.16
N GLY A 50 7.31 10.58 -9.62
CA GLY A 50 6.10 10.61 -8.80
C GLY A 50 5.25 9.32 -8.88
N GLY A 51 5.72 8.33 -9.67
CA GLY A 51 5.03 7.12 -10.11
C GLY A 51 5.30 5.85 -9.32
N LEU A 52 6.18 5.89 -8.31
CA LEU A 52 6.62 4.68 -7.58
C LEU A 52 5.46 3.91 -6.91
N TYR A 53 4.41 4.64 -6.53
CA TYR A 53 3.19 4.11 -5.91
C TYR A 53 1.96 4.24 -6.84
N THR A 54 1.91 5.32 -7.64
CA THR A 54 0.78 5.65 -8.52
C THR A 54 0.88 4.98 -9.91
N GLY A 55 2.09 4.75 -10.41
CA GLY A 55 2.38 4.19 -11.73
C GLY A 55 2.26 2.67 -11.84
N ARG A 56 2.16 1.95 -10.71
CA ARG A 56 1.90 0.49 -10.67
C ARG A 56 0.42 0.13 -10.60
N GLY A 57 -0.45 1.13 -10.66
CA GLY A 57 -1.89 1.00 -10.52
C GLY A 57 -2.26 0.73 -9.05
N ALA A 58 -3.22 1.51 -8.55
CA ALA A 58 -3.70 1.37 -7.19
C ALA A 58 -4.24 -0.05 -6.87
N ARG A 59 -4.68 -0.78 -7.89
CA ARG A 59 -5.13 -2.18 -7.83
C ARG A 59 -4.16 -3.12 -7.13
N ARG A 60 -2.87 -3.09 -7.50
CA ARG A 60 -1.87 -4.00 -6.91
C ARG A 60 -1.77 -3.80 -5.40
N HIS A 61 -1.80 -2.55 -4.97
CA HIS A 61 -1.72 -2.22 -3.55
C HIS A 61 -2.96 -2.70 -2.80
N VAL A 62 -4.15 -2.57 -3.40
CA VAL A 62 -5.39 -3.12 -2.83
C VAL A 62 -5.30 -4.64 -2.70
N ASP A 63 -4.76 -5.34 -3.70
CA ASP A 63 -4.58 -6.80 -3.65
C ASP A 63 -3.54 -7.23 -2.59
N ASP A 64 -2.44 -6.48 -2.43
CA ASP A 64 -1.49 -6.70 -1.33
C ASP A 64 -2.17 -6.50 0.04
N PHE A 65 -3.05 -5.50 0.18
CA PHE A 65 -3.81 -5.26 1.40
C PHE A 65 -4.90 -6.32 1.66
N LYS A 66 -5.47 -6.94 0.63
CA LYS A 66 -6.33 -8.12 0.80
C LYS A 66 -5.55 -9.27 1.43
N GLY A 67 -4.37 -9.56 0.90
CA GLY A 67 -3.49 -10.59 1.48
C GLY A 67 -3.09 -10.26 2.92
N ALA A 68 -2.78 -8.99 3.22
CA ALA A 68 -2.51 -8.56 4.59
C ALA A 68 -3.71 -8.69 5.51
N PHE A 69 -4.92 -8.36 5.03
CA PHE A 69 -6.18 -8.52 5.76
C PHE A 69 -6.46 -9.99 6.08
N GLU A 70 -6.31 -10.89 5.09
CA GLU A 70 -6.45 -12.33 5.29
C GLU A 70 -5.42 -12.86 6.30
N TYR A 71 -4.16 -12.46 6.17
CA TYR A 71 -3.11 -12.83 7.12
C TYR A 71 -3.44 -12.38 8.55
N LEU A 72 -3.88 -11.12 8.72
CA LEU A 72 -4.23 -10.57 10.03
C LEU A 72 -5.41 -11.32 10.66
N ASN A 73 -6.45 -11.65 9.91
CA ASN A 73 -7.58 -12.42 10.44
C ASN A 73 -7.19 -13.84 10.87
N GLY A 74 -6.11 -14.39 10.34
CA GLY A 74 -5.59 -15.70 10.75
C GLY A 74 -4.72 -15.69 12.02
N GLN A 75 -4.52 -14.54 12.68
CA GLN A 75 -3.67 -14.45 13.86
C GLN A 75 -4.48 -14.57 15.15
N ASP A 76 -4.02 -15.41 16.08
CA ASP A 76 -4.70 -15.65 17.38
C ASP A 76 -4.85 -14.39 18.25
N PHE A 77 -4.01 -13.37 18.04
CA PHE A 77 -4.04 -12.11 18.78
C PHE A 77 -4.89 -11.02 18.10
N VAL A 78 -5.45 -11.30 16.93
CA VAL A 78 -6.35 -10.39 16.21
C VAL A 78 -7.78 -10.81 16.48
N GLU A 79 -8.64 -9.86 16.83
CA GLU A 79 -10.05 -10.13 16.98
C GLU A 79 -10.74 -10.13 15.61
N GLU A 80 -11.33 -11.27 15.24
CA GLU A 80 -12.04 -11.45 13.98
C GLU A 80 -13.16 -10.40 13.81
N GLY A 81 -13.26 -9.82 12.60
CA GLY A 81 -14.26 -8.79 12.30
C GLY A 81 -13.98 -7.42 12.94
N ARG A 82 -12.84 -7.23 13.62
CA ARG A 82 -12.40 -5.92 14.16
C ARG A 82 -11.13 -5.38 13.50
N VAL A 83 -10.90 -5.71 12.23
CA VAL A 83 -9.78 -5.16 11.46
C VAL A 83 -10.21 -3.87 10.75
N ALA A 84 -9.36 -2.84 10.83
CA ALA A 84 -9.59 -1.54 10.19
C ALA A 84 -8.35 -1.10 9.40
N MET A 85 -8.54 -0.21 8.44
CA MET A 85 -7.46 0.33 7.62
C MET A 85 -7.35 1.85 7.78
N ILE A 86 -6.12 2.34 7.91
CA ILE A 86 -5.81 3.78 7.94
C ILE A 86 -4.73 4.08 6.91
N GLY A 87 -4.86 5.19 6.20
CA GLY A 87 -3.88 5.58 5.20
C GLY A 87 -3.77 7.08 4.98
N PHE A 88 -2.59 7.51 4.56
CA PHE A 88 -2.20 8.91 4.39
C PHE A 88 -1.68 9.16 2.98
N CYS A 89 -2.02 10.31 2.39
CA CYS A 89 -1.62 10.69 1.03
C CYS A 89 -2.04 9.61 0.01
N PHE A 90 -1.08 9.06 -0.72
CA PHE A 90 -1.27 7.88 -1.57
C PHE A 90 -1.98 6.74 -0.84
N GLY A 91 -1.55 6.43 0.39
CA GLY A 91 -2.18 5.39 1.21
C GLY A 91 -3.62 5.72 1.60
N GLY A 92 -4.00 7.01 1.63
CA GLY A 92 -5.39 7.43 1.80
C GLY A 92 -6.25 7.05 0.59
N GLY A 93 -5.71 7.21 -0.63
CA GLY A 93 -6.37 6.76 -1.86
C GLY A 93 -6.50 5.24 -1.92
N ILE A 94 -5.47 4.50 -1.50
CA ILE A 94 -5.56 3.04 -1.39
C ILE A 94 -6.56 2.62 -0.31
N THR A 95 -6.65 3.35 0.80
CA THR A 95 -7.65 3.07 1.85
C THR A 95 -9.08 3.21 1.32
N TRP A 96 -9.34 4.23 0.48
CA TRP A 96 -10.64 4.35 -0.18
C TRP A 96 -10.95 3.21 -1.14
N GLN A 97 -9.99 2.80 -1.98
CA GLN A 97 -10.21 1.67 -2.88
C GLN A 97 -10.33 0.34 -2.12
N ALA A 98 -9.57 0.16 -1.05
CA ALA A 98 -9.73 -1.00 -0.17
C ALA A 98 -11.12 -1.03 0.49
N SER A 99 -11.72 0.13 0.77
CA SER A 99 -13.08 0.20 1.33
C SER A 99 -14.17 -0.30 0.37
N THR A 100 -13.96 -0.19 -0.95
CA THR A 100 -14.89 -0.71 -1.98
C THR A 100 -14.66 -2.20 -2.20
N GLU A 101 -13.42 -2.68 -2.06
CA GLU A 101 -13.05 -4.04 -2.43
C GLU A 101 -12.94 -5.05 -1.26
N ILE A 102 -12.63 -4.61 -0.04
CA ILE A 102 -12.38 -5.48 1.12
C ILE A 102 -13.58 -5.43 2.08
N GLN A 103 -14.53 -6.31 1.84
CA GLN A 103 -15.84 -6.34 2.52
C GLN A 103 -15.77 -6.68 4.02
N GLY A 104 -14.68 -7.29 4.49
CA GLY A 104 -14.50 -7.68 5.89
C GLY A 104 -13.89 -6.60 6.80
N LEU A 105 -13.51 -5.44 6.24
CA LEU A 105 -13.05 -4.32 7.05
C LEU A 105 -14.18 -3.77 7.91
N LYS A 106 -13.90 -3.47 9.18
CA LYS A 106 -14.86 -2.85 10.09
C LYS A 106 -14.95 -1.35 9.88
N ALA A 107 -13.81 -0.71 9.65
CA ALA A 107 -13.69 0.72 9.46
C ALA A 107 -12.51 1.10 8.57
N THR A 108 -12.60 2.25 7.91
CA THR A 108 -11.52 2.84 7.13
C THR A 108 -11.36 4.33 7.41
N SER A 109 -10.12 4.78 7.58
CA SER A 109 -9.79 6.19 7.81
C SER A 109 -8.77 6.68 6.77
N ALA A 110 -9.20 7.56 5.87
CA ALA A 110 -8.36 8.09 4.80
C ALA A 110 -8.00 9.55 5.05
N PHE A 111 -6.71 9.86 5.00
CA PHE A 111 -6.18 11.21 5.17
C PHE A 111 -5.65 11.73 3.83
N TYR A 112 -6.28 12.80 3.31
CA TYR A 112 -5.91 13.54 2.09
C TYR A 112 -5.54 12.62 0.91
N GLY A 113 -6.37 11.59 0.72
CA GLY A 113 -6.28 10.64 -0.39
C GLY A 113 -7.37 10.87 -1.43
N PRO A 114 -7.09 10.60 -2.72
CA PRO A 114 -8.08 10.74 -3.79
C PRO A 114 -9.30 9.84 -3.54
N ALA A 115 -10.48 10.31 -3.94
CA ALA A 115 -11.72 9.53 -3.89
C ALA A 115 -11.62 8.27 -4.79
N PRO A 116 -12.35 7.19 -4.48
CA PRO A 116 -12.49 6.06 -5.39
C PRO A 116 -13.40 6.43 -6.58
N ASP A 117 -13.56 5.52 -7.54
CA ASP A 117 -14.51 5.72 -8.64
C ASP A 117 -15.94 5.88 -8.05
N PRO A 118 -16.69 6.93 -8.44
CA PRO A 118 -18.09 7.11 -8.02
C PRO A 118 -18.99 5.87 -8.22
N ALA A 119 -18.72 5.05 -9.24
CA ALA A 119 -19.45 3.82 -9.51
C ALA A 119 -19.24 2.74 -8.44
N ASP A 120 -18.10 2.76 -7.76
CA ASP A 120 -17.74 1.77 -6.74
C ASP A 120 -18.18 2.19 -5.33
N VAL A 121 -18.51 3.46 -5.10
CA VAL A 121 -18.94 3.98 -3.78
C VAL A 121 -20.09 3.18 -3.15
N PRO A 122 -21.12 2.74 -3.89
CA PRO A 122 -22.20 1.92 -3.30
C PRO A 122 -21.76 0.56 -2.74
N THR A 123 -20.57 0.08 -3.12
CA THR A 123 -20.03 -1.20 -2.64
C THR A 123 -19.32 -1.08 -1.28
N ILE A 124 -19.09 0.15 -0.79
CA ILE A 124 -18.46 0.41 0.51
C ILE A 124 -19.38 -0.11 1.62
N LYS A 125 -18.85 -1.01 2.45
CA LYS A 125 -19.47 -1.53 3.67
C LYS A 125 -18.83 -1.09 5.00
N PRO A 126 -17.50 -0.87 5.13
CA PRO A 126 -16.93 -0.43 6.40
C PRO A 126 -17.46 0.94 6.83
N ALA A 127 -17.40 1.25 8.13
CA ALA A 127 -17.58 2.62 8.59
C ALA A 127 -16.42 3.49 8.09
N VAL A 128 -16.70 4.63 7.44
CA VAL A 128 -15.67 5.42 6.79
C VAL A 128 -15.47 6.78 7.45
N PHE A 129 -14.21 7.25 7.47
CA PHE A 129 -13.83 8.58 7.93
C PHE A 129 -12.77 9.19 7.01
N GLY A 130 -12.95 10.45 6.64
CA GLY A 130 -12.07 11.17 5.72
C GLY A 130 -11.59 12.49 6.30
N VAL A 131 -10.29 12.78 6.19
CA VAL A 131 -9.71 14.07 6.63
C VAL A 131 -9.04 14.74 5.45
N TYR A 132 -9.48 15.95 5.12
CA TYR A 132 -9.05 16.70 3.95
C TYR A 132 -8.57 18.10 4.33
N ALA A 133 -7.60 18.61 3.59
CA ALA A 133 -7.09 19.96 3.76
C ALA A 133 -7.84 20.92 2.82
N GLU A 134 -8.39 22.01 3.36
CA GLU A 134 -9.19 23.00 2.62
C GLU A 134 -8.47 23.53 1.37
N ASN A 135 -7.16 23.78 1.47
CA ASN A 135 -6.36 24.34 0.38
C ASN A 135 -5.78 23.30 -0.60
N ASP A 136 -6.01 22.00 -0.41
CA ASP A 136 -5.57 20.96 -1.36
C ASP A 136 -6.64 20.76 -2.44
N ALA A 137 -6.78 21.73 -3.34
CA ALA A 137 -7.79 21.73 -4.39
C ALA A 137 -7.72 20.48 -5.29
N ARG A 138 -6.54 19.86 -5.43
CA ARG A 138 -6.33 18.65 -6.24
C ARG A 138 -7.07 17.44 -5.69
N ILE A 139 -7.17 17.32 -4.37
CA ILE A 139 -7.82 16.19 -3.70
C ILE A 139 -9.21 16.58 -3.19
N THR A 140 -9.31 17.73 -2.50
CA THR A 140 -10.52 18.19 -1.84
C THR A 140 -11.61 18.59 -2.82
N GLY A 141 -11.27 18.99 -4.05
CA GLY A 141 -12.24 19.40 -5.07
C GLY A 141 -13.29 18.34 -5.43
N ALA A 142 -12.96 17.05 -5.32
CA ALA A 142 -13.88 15.94 -5.60
C ALA A 142 -14.74 15.54 -4.39
N MET A 143 -14.47 16.07 -3.20
CA MET A 143 -15.11 15.63 -1.94
C MET A 143 -16.60 15.89 -1.84
N PRO A 144 -17.16 17.02 -2.31
CA PRO A 144 -18.60 17.24 -2.22
C PRO A 144 -19.42 16.15 -2.95
N GLN A 145 -18.98 15.74 -4.14
CA GLN A 145 -19.65 14.68 -4.91
C GLN A 145 -19.47 13.31 -4.24
N PHE A 146 -18.30 13.05 -3.66
CA PHE A 146 -18.02 11.81 -2.96
C PHE A 146 -18.85 11.68 -1.67
N GLN A 147 -18.99 12.77 -0.90
CA GLN A 147 -19.83 12.81 0.29
C GLN A 147 -21.31 12.53 -0.07
N GLU A 148 -21.83 13.17 -1.12
CA GLU A 148 -23.19 12.91 -1.60
C GLU A 148 -23.40 11.45 -2.03
N ALA A 149 -22.37 10.82 -2.62
CA ALA A 149 -22.41 9.41 -2.96
C ALA A 149 -22.41 8.48 -1.74
N LEU A 150 -21.70 8.84 -0.67
CA LEU A 150 -21.69 8.08 0.60
C LEU A 150 -23.00 8.21 1.39
N GLU A 151 -23.67 9.36 1.32
CA GLU A 151 -24.91 9.63 2.04
C GLU A 151 -26.16 9.05 1.34
N ARG A 152 -26.03 8.62 0.08
CA ARG A 152 -27.14 7.98 -0.64
C ARG A 152 -27.48 6.63 0.02
N PRO A 153 -28.78 6.36 0.26
CA PRO A 153 -29.20 5.04 0.72
C PRO A 153 -28.87 3.99 -0.33
N ALA A 154 -28.23 2.91 0.10
CA ALA A 154 -27.85 1.75 -0.72
C ALA A 154 -29.07 0.96 -1.23
#